data_AF-A0A0F3PW25-F1
#
_entry.id   AF-A0A0F3PW25-F1
#
_cell.length_a   1.000
_cell.length_b   1.000
_cell.length_c   1.000
_cell.angle_alpha   90.00
_cell.angle_beta   90.00
_cell.angle_gamma   90.00
#
_symmetry.space_group_name_H-M   'P 1'
#
loop_
_entity.id
_entity.type
_entity.pdbx_description
1 polymer ?
#
loop_
_entity_poly.entity_id
_entity_poly.type
_entity_poly.pdbx_seq_one_letter_code
_entity_poly.pdbx_strand_id
1 'polypeptide(L)'
;MTNKNGDSGTRYAKYLEEAGTSSNAGTSLCGGKNLKTTDSNTGVEKGQVLHDFVSGTLSGGTKNWPTSSESTKENNNNAGKVAKDLTKLTPEEKTIVAGLLAKTIEGGEVVEIRAVSSTSVMVNACYDLLSEGLGVVPYACVGLGGNFVGGC
;
A
#
# COMPACT_ATOMS: atom_id res chain seq x y z
N MET A 1 8.13 -16.57 -0.55
CA MET A 1 9.43 -16.91 0.12
C MET A 1 10.58 -16.36 -0.72
N THR A 2 11.67 -15.84 -0.13
CA THR A 2 12.87 -15.41 -0.88
C THR A 2 13.59 -16.59 -1.53
N ASN A 3 14.38 -16.30 -2.57
CA ASN A 3 15.00 -17.30 -3.42
C ASN A 3 16.54 -17.17 -3.43
N LYS A 4 17.19 -18.24 -3.88
CA LYS A 4 18.64 -18.26 -4.12
C LYS A 4 18.97 -17.70 -5.50
N ASN A 5 20.25 -17.44 -5.76
CA ASN A 5 20.71 -17.05 -7.09
C ASN A 5 20.80 -18.26 -8.04
N GLY A 6 19.66 -18.72 -8.56
CA GLY A 6 19.58 -19.94 -9.36
C GLY A 6 19.86 -21.22 -8.56
N ASP A 7 20.02 -22.34 -9.27
CA ASP A 7 20.11 -23.67 -8.65
C ASP A 7 21.43 -23.91 -7.89
N SER A 8 22.51 -23.28 -8.34
CA SER A 8 23.83 -23.37 -7.70
C SER A 8 23.97 -22.46 -6.47
N GLY A 9 22.98 -21.61 -6.20
CA GLY A 9 22.99 -20.75 -5.03
C GLY A 9 22.94 -21.56 -3.74
N THR A 10 23.75 -21.18 -2.76
CA THR A 10 23.80 -21.83 -1.44
C THR A 10 22.95 -21.08 -0.41
N ARG A 11 22.71 -19.78 -0.60
CA ARG A 11 22.00 -18.91 0.35
C ARG A 11 20.85 -18.14 -0.30
N TYR A 12 19.82 -17.88 0.49
CA TYR A 12 18.63 -17.14 0.09
C TYR A 12 18.83 -15.64 0.31
N ALA A 13 18.03 -14.84 -0.42
CA ALA A 13 18.01 -13.40 -0.22
C ALA A 13 17.51 -13.05 1.19
N LYS A 14 18.09 -12.00 1.79
CA LYS A 14 17.55 -11.35 2.98
C LYS A 14 16.64 -10.18 2.60
N TYR A 15 15.47 -10.07 3.21
CA TYR A 15 14.63 -8.89 3.09
C TYR A 15 15.30 -7.68 3.74
N LEU A 16 15.36 -6.60 2.98
CA LEU A 16 15.95 -5.33 3.36
C LEU A 16 14.98 -4.20 3.01
N GLU A 17 15.17 -3.04 3.64
CA GLU A 17 14.48 -1.82 3.26
C GLU A 17 14.99 -1.25 1.93
N GLU A 18 16.27 -1.46 1.65
CA GLU A 18 16.94 -0.99 0.44
C GLU A 18 16.91 -2.05 -0.67
N ALA A 19 17.22 -1.61 -1.89
CA ALA A 19 17.38 -2.50 -3.03
C ALA A 19 18.39 -3.63 -2.76
N GLY A 20 18.11 -4.80 -3.33
CA GLY A 20 19.08 -5.88 -3.37
C GLY A 20 20.29 -5.50 -4.19
N THR A 21 21.47 -5.92 -3.75
CA THR A 21 22.72 -5.79 -4.51
C THR A 21 23.56 -7.06 -4.41
N SER A 22 24.55 -7.20 -5.29
CA SER A 22 25.54 -8.27 -5.21
C SER A 22 26.42 -8.18 -3.95
N SER A 23 26.43 -7.04 -3.27
CA SER A 23 27.19 -6.83 -2.02
C SER A 23 26.41 -7.22 -0.78
N ASN A 24 25.12 -6.90 -0.72
CA ASN A 24 24.29 -7.12 0.48
C ASN A 24 23.51 -8.45 0.48
N ALA A 25 23.49 -9.17 -0.65
CA ALA A 25 22.77 -10.43 -0.81
C ALA A 25 21.28 -10.37 -0.41
N GLY A 26 20.69 -9.18 -0.48
CA GLY A 26 19.33 -8.92 -0.03
C GLY A 26 18.36 -8.59 -1.15
N THR A 27 17.14 -8.23 -0.78
CA THR A 27 16.09 -7.78 -1.68
C THR A 27 15.00 -6.99 -0.94
N SER A 28 14.39 -6.03 -1.62
CA SER A 28 13.15 -5.35 -1.24
C SER A 28 11.93 -5.87 -2.00
N LEU A 29 12.11 -6.87 -2.87
CA LEU A 29 11.06 -7.49 -3.66
C LEU A 29 10.53 -8.74 -2.97
N CYS A 30 9.21 -8.86 -2.81
CA CYS A 30 8.57 -10.07 -2.32
C CYS A 30 8.91 -11.28 -3.22
N GLY A 31 9.56 -12.28 -2.62
CA GLY A 31 10.07 -13.44 -3.34
C GLY A 31 11.33 -13.16 -4.18
N GLY A 32 12.02 -12.05 -3.93
CA GLY A 32 13.27 -11.70 -4.57
C GLY A 32 14.38 -12.73 -4.32
N LYS A 33 15.40 -12.70 -5.17
CA LYS A 33 16.52 -13.64 -5.16
C LYS A 33 17.79 -12.99 -4.64
N ASN A 34 18.67 -13.80 -4.08
CA ASN A 34 20.01 -13.35 -3.73
C ASN A 34 20.73 -12.90 -5.02
N LEU A 35 21.20 -11.65 -5.05
CA LEU A 35 21.90 -11.11 -6.24
C LEU A 35 23.41 -11.37 -6.22
N LYS A 36 23.93 -11.97 -5.16
CA LYS A 36 25.34 -12.35 -5.06
C LYS A 36 25.55 -13.70 -5.73
N THR A 37 26.48 -13.76 -6.70
CA THR A 37 26.76 -14.99 -7.48
C THR A 37 27.34 -16.10 -6.63
N THR A 38 28.28 -15.76 -5.75
CA THR A 38 28.90 -16.69 -4.81
C THR A 38 28.75 -16.13 -3.41
N ASP A 39 27.79 -16.69 -2.67
CA ASP A 39 27.48 -16.22 -1.32
C ASP A 39 27.68 -17.32 -0.30
N SER A 40 28.68 -17.17 0.57
CA SER A 40 28.94 -18.11 1.66
C SER A 40 28.48 -17.60 3.02
N ASN A 41 28.17 -16.31 3.17
CA ASN A 41 28.02 -15.70 4.50
C ASN A 41 27.09 -14.48 4.62
N THR A 42 26.61 -13.90 3.52
CA THR A 42 25.90 -12.61 3.56
C THR A 42 24.39 -12.81 3.60
N GLY A 43 23.85 -13.65 2.72
CA GLY A 43 22.46 -14.06 2.71
C GLY A 43 22.12 -15.06 3.81
N VAL A 44 20.86 -15.49 3.83
CA VAL A 44 20.30 -16.33 4.90
C VAL A 44 20.21 -17.80 4.49
N GLU A 45 20.26 -18.70 5.48
CA GLU A 45 20.27 -20.17 5.24
C GLU A 45 18.90 -20.71 4.83
N LYS A 46 17.84 -20.09 5.33
CA LYS A 46 16.46 -20.41 5.02
C LYS A 46 15.82 -19.22 4.35
N GLY A 47 15.06 -19.47 3.29
CA GLY A 47 14.34 -18.39 2.61
C GLY A 47 13.31 -17.76 3.54
N GLN A 48 13.20 -16.45 3.43
CA GLN A 48 12.33 -15.64 4.27
C GLN A 48 10.91 -15.58 3.71
N VAL A 49 9.92 -15.59 4.58
CA VAL A 49 8.50 -15.68 4.22
C VAL A 49 7.81 -14.31 4.28
N LEU A 50 6.50 -14.27 4.07
CA LEU A 50 5.77 -12.99 3.96
C LEU A 50 5.81 -12.17 5.26
N HIS A 51 5.84 -12.82 6.43
CA HIS A 51 6.05 -12.13 7.71
C HIS A 51 7.40 -11.37 7.74
N ASP A 52 8.47 -12.03 7.28
CA ASP A 52 9.80 -11.42 7.25
C ASP A 52 9.85 -10.24 6.27
N PHE A 53 9.15 -10.32 5.14
CA PHE A 53 9.00 -9.21 4.20
C PHE A 53 8.37 -7.99 4.87
N VAL A 54 7.26 -8.19 5.59
CA VAL A 54 6.62 -7.09 6.31
C VAL A 54 7.58 -6.48 7.33
N SER A 55 8.28 -7.31 8.11
CA SER A 55 9.18 -6.82 9.16
C SER A 55 10.45 -6.15 8.64
N GLY A 56 11.03 -6.67 7.55
CA GLY A 56 12.37 -6.29 7.07
C GLY A 56 12.37 -5.36 5.85
N THR A 57 11.24 -5.24 5.16
CA THR A 57 11.13 -4.46 3.92
C THR A 57 10.06 -3.37 4.00
N LEU A 58 8.98 -3.57 4.75
CA LEU A 58 7.95 -2.53 4.97
C LEU A 58 8.29 -1.69 6.20
N SER A 59 9.34 -0.88 6.11
CA SER A 59 9.69 0.10 7.16
C SER A 59 8.50 1.04 7.43
N GLY A 60 7.94 0.99 8.64
CA GLY A 60 6.75 1.74 9.01
C GLY A 60 5.49 1.42 8.18
N GLY A 61 5.50 0.33 7.40
CA GLY A 61 4.38 -0.14 6.59
C GLY A 61 4.34 0.32 5.12
N THR A 62 5.18 1.27 4.68
CA THR A 62 4.97 1.94 3.38
C THR A 62 6.17 1.99 2.43
N LYS A 63 7.42 1.96 2.92
CA LYS A 63 8.63 2.25 2.11
C LYS A 63 8.80 1.44 0.82
N ASN A 64 8.37 0.17 0.81
CA ASN A 64 8.45 -0.73 -0.35
C ASN A 64 7.08 -1.23 -0.80
N TRP A 65 6.03 -0.47 -0.48
CA TRP A 65 4.66 -0.77 -0.85
C TRP A 65 4.06 0.37 -1.67
N PRO A 66 3.35 0.10 -2.79
CA PRO A 66 3.15 -1.21 -3.44
C PRO A 66 4.32 -1.66 -4.33
N THR A 67 5.35 -0.82 -4.47
CA THR A 67 6.47 -1.03 -5.39
C THR A 67 7.78 -1.16 -4.62
N SER A 68 8.63 -2.13 -4.98
CA SER A 68 9.94 -2.34 -4.35
C SER A 68 10.93 -1.22 -4.65
N SER A 69 12.02 -1.17 -3.89
CA SER A 69 13.15 -0.27 -4.16
C SER A 69 14.17 -0.82 -5.17
N GLU A 70 13.98 -2.04 -5.70
CA GLU A 70 14.87 -2.65 -6.70
C GLU A 70 15.17 -1.74 -7.90
N SER A 71 16.38 -1.89 -8.46
CA SER A 71 16.85 -1.09 -9.61
C SER A 71 16.03 -1.33 -10.87
N THR A 72 15.65 -2.59 -11.13
CA THR A 72 14.74 -2.98 -12.19
C THR A 72 13.39 -3.37 -11.59
N LYS A 73 12.46 -2.40 -11.54
CA LYS A 73 11.14 -2.58 -10.96
C LYS A 73 10.03 -2.25 -11.94
N GLU A 74 9.01 -3.09 -11.93
CA GLU A 74 7.72 -2.80 -12.54
C GLU A 74 6.84 -2.10 -11.51
N ASN A 75 5.93 -1.24 -11.97
CA ASN A 75 4.95 -0.60 -11.09
C ASN A 75 4.14 -1.65 -10.33
N ASN A 76 4.00 -1.46 -9.01
CA ASN A 76 3.22 -2.33 -8.12
C ASN A 76 3.71 -3.79 -8.07
N ASN A 77 4.99 -4.04 -8.35
CA ASN A 77 5.54 -5.40 -8.38
C ASN A 77 5.39 -6.16 -7.05
N ASN A 78 5.55 -5.48 -5.91
CA ASN A 78 5.35 -6.09 -4.59
C ASN A 78 3.87 -6.42 -4.37
N ALA A 79 2.94 -5.52 -4.70
CA ALA A 79 1.52 -5.80 -4.59
C ALA A 79 1.10 -7.03 -5.43
N GLY A 80 1.58 -7.12 -6.68
CA GLY A 80 1.29 -8.28 -7.54
C GLY A 80 1.89 -9.60 -7.03
N LYS A 81 3.09 -9.56 -6.43
CA LYS A 81 3.75 -10.74 -5.85
C LYS A 81 3.09 -11.18 -4.55
N VAL A 82 2.78 -10.23 -3.67
CA VAL A 82 2.07 -10.49 -2.40
C VAL A 82 0.68 -11.05 -2.67
N ALA A 83 -0.07 -10.51 -3.63
CA ALA A 83 -1.39 -11.05 -4.00
C ALA A 83 -1.31 -12.52 -4.47
N LYS A 84 -0.29 -12.86 -5.25
CA LYS A 84 -0.04 -14.25 -5.68
C LYS A 84 0.30 -15.15 -4.51
N ASP A 85 1.15 -14.70 -3.59
CA ASP A 85 1.54 -15.50 -2.43
C ASP A 85 0.36 -15.68 -1.45
N LEU A 86 -0.47 -14.65 -1.23
CA LEU A 86 -1.67 -14.71 -0.37
C LEU A 86 -2.64 -15.81 -0.78
N THR A 87 -2.80 -16.08 -2.08
CA THR A 87 -3.68 -17.18 -2.54
C THR A 87 -3.18 -18.57 -2.15
N LYS A 88 -1.88 -18.72 -1.87
CA LYS A 88 -1.22 -19.99 -1.55
C LYS A 88 -1.00 -20.21 -0.05
N LEU A 89 -1.28 -19.22 0.78
CA LEU A 89 -1.09 -19.28 2.23
C LEU A 89 -2.18 -20.07 2.95
N THR A 90 -1.80 -20.64 4.10
CA THR A 90 -2.73 -21.22 5.07
C THR A 90 -3.61 -20.13 5.72
N PRO A 91 -4.78 -20.49 6.29
CA PRO A 91 -5.67 -19.52 6.96
C PRO A 91 -5.00 -18.73 8.09
N GLU A 92 -4.10 -19.36 8.84
CA GLU A 92 -3.36 -18.74 9.95
C GLU A 92 -2.39 -17.66 9.43
N GLU A 93 -1.64 -17.97 8.37
CA GLU A 93 -0.72 -17.03 7.74
C GLU A 93 -1.46 -15.85 7.08
N LYS A 94 -2.65 -16.11 6.50
CA LYS A 94 -3.52 -15.07 5.95
C LYS A 94 -3.97 -14.07 7.02
N THR A 95 -4.34 -14.55 8.20
CA THR A 95 -4.80 -13.70 9.31
C THR A 95 -3.69 -12.78 9.82
N ILE A 96 -2.46 -13.29 9.95
CA ILE A 96 -1.29 -12.51 10.39
C ILE A 96 -0.98 -11.40 9.37
N VAL A 97 -1.01 -11.74 8.08
CA VAL A 97 -0.72 -10.79 7.00
C VAL A 97 -1.84 -9.76 6.85
N ALA A 98 -3.10 -10.16 7.00
CA ALA A 98 -4.22 -9.24 6.99
C ALA A 98 -4.14 -8.23 8.16
N GLY A 99 -3.77 -8.67 9.37
CA GLY A 99 -3.55 -7.79 10.51
C GLY A 99 -2.38 -6.82 10.32
N LEU A 100 -1.30 -7.30 9.68
CA LEU A 100 -0.14 -6.47 9.36
C LEU A 100 -0.42 -5.47 8.22
N LEU A 101 -1.19 -5.85 7.20
CA LEU A 101 -1.68 -4.94 6.15
C LEU A 101 -2.74 -3.98 6.68
N ALA A 102 -3.57 -4.38 7.63
CA ALA A 102 -4.50 -3.47 8.32
C ALA A 102 -3.73 -2.33 9.02
N LYS A 103 -2.53 -2.62 9.55
CA LYS A 103 -1.65 -1.59 10.10
C LYS A 103 -1.09 -0.63 9.04
N THR A 104 -1.03 -1.04 7.77
CA THR A 104 -0.62 -0.16 6.65
C THR A 104 -1.73 0.78 6.17
N ILE A 105 -3.01 0.48 6.46
CA ILE A 105 -4.14 1.40 6.21
C ILE A 105 -4.38 2.40 7.36
N GLU A 106 -3.79 2.20 8.55
CA GLU A 106 -3.71 3.24 9.58
C GLU A 106 -2.70 4.36 9.24
N GLY A 107 -1.84 4.14 8.25
CA GLY A 107 -1.00 5.18 7.62
C GLY A 107 -1.70 5.97 6.52
N GLY A 108 -2.99 5.70 6.27
CA GLY A 108 -3.88 6.66 5.62
C GLY A 108 -4.23 7.74 6.63
N GLU A 109 -3.30 8.63 6.93
CA GLU A 109 -3.68 9.95 7.38
C GLU A 109 -4.65 10.46 6.31
N VAL A 110 -5.93 10.55 6.66
CA VAL A 110 -6.82 11.50 6.03
C VAL A 110 -6.10 12.81 6.22
N VAL A 111 -5.38 13.24 5.19
CA VAL A 111 -4.92 14.62 5.14
C VAL A 111 -6.22 15.41 5.08
N GLU A 112 -6.67 15.86 6.25
CA GLU A 112 -7.40 17.11 6.39
C GLU A 112 -6.46 18.14 5.75
N ILE A 113 -6.62 18.37 4.44
CA ILE A 113 -6.00 19.50 3.79
C ILE A 113 -6.69 20.73 4.39
N ARG A 114 -6.14 21.23 5.50
CA ARG A 114 -6.39 22.58 6.01
C ARG A 114 -5.64 23.57 5.14
N ALA A 115 -5.98 23.61 3.87
CA ALA A 115 -5.66 24.66 2.92
C ALA A 115 -6.46 24.43 1.63
N VAL A 116 -7.79 24.30 1.74
CA VAL A 116 -8.64 24.67 0.61
C VAL A 116 -9.29 25.98 0.99
N SER A 117 -8.61 27.07 0.61
CA SER A 117 -9.27 28.35 0.45
C SER A 117 -10.42 28.14 -0.54
N SER A 118 -11.64 28.33 -0.03
CA SER A 118 -12.84 28.60 -0.80
C SER A 118 -13.23 27.57 -1.87
N THR A 119 -13.73 26.41 -1.44
CA THR A 119 -14.81 25.77 -2.22
C THR A 119 -16.03 25.72 -1.33
N SER A 120 -16.98 26.58 -1.64
CA SER A 120 -18.30 26.66 -1.03
C SER A 120 -18.90 25.26 -0.83
N VAL A 121 -19.34 24.97 0.39
CA VAL A 121 -20.18 23.81 0.63
C VAL A 121 -21.55 24.13 0.05
N MET A 122 -21.82 23.73 -1.19
CA MET A 122 -23.20 23.63 -1.67
C MET A 122 -23.83 22.43 -0.99
N VAL A 123 -24.48 22.67 0.15
CA VAL A 123 -25.37 21.69 0.77
C VAL A 123 -26.63 21.62 -0.09
N ASN A 124 -26.64 20.73 -1.08
CA ASN A 124 -27.90 20.39 -1.72
C ASN A 124 -28.59 19.35 -0.82
N ALA A 125 -29.40 19.83 0.12
CA ALA A 125 -30.30 18.97 0.87
C ALA A 125 -31.43 18.55 -0.06
N CYS A 126 -31.18 17.53 -0.89
CA CYS A 126 -32.24 16.83 -1.59
C CYS A 126 -32.99 15.97 -0.57
N TYR A 127 -34.04 16.53 0.01
CA TYR A 127 -35.07 15.70 0.64
C TYR A 127 -35.85 15.02 -0.46
N ASP A 128 -35.71 13.70 -0.58
CA ASP A 128 -36.63 12.87 -1.35
C ASP A 128 -37.88 12.65 -0.50
N LEU A 129 -38.76 13.65 -0.48
CA LEU A 129 -40.09 13.48 0.08
C LEU A 129 -40.91 12.73 -0.96
N LEU A 130 -40.79 11.40 -0.97
CA LEU A 130 -41.77 10.52 -1.58
C LEU A 130 -43.10 10.71 -0.84
N SER A 131 -43.87 11.71 -1.26
CA SER A 131 -45.28 11.84 -0.91
C SER A 131 -46.10 11.44 -2.13
N GLU A 132 -46.90 10.40 -1.95
CA GLU A 132 -47.89 9.92 -2.91
C GLU A 132 -48.83 11.05 -3.33
N GLY A 133 -49.01 11.22 -4.65
CA GLY A 133 -50.18 11.90 -5.22
C GLY A 133 -49.99 13.35 -5.68
N LEU A 134 -50.27 13.56 -6.97
CA LEU A 134 -50.54 14.82 -7.69
C LEU A 134 -49.36 15.75 -8.00
N GLY A 135 -48.97 15.73 -9.29
CA GLY A 135 -49.10 16.90 -10.18
C GLY A 135 -48.31 18.17 -9.88
N VAL A 136 -47.30 18.40 -10.74
CA VAL A 136 -46.60 19.66 -11.09
C VAL A 136 -45.66 20.31 -10.07
N VAL A 137 -44.43 20.52 -10.54
CA VAL A 137 -43.22 20.98 -9.84
C VAL A 137 -43.10 22.51 -9.88
N PRO A 138 -42.72 23.15 -8.76
CA PRO A 138 -41.75 24.24 -8.85
C PRO A 138 -40.62 24.07 -7.83
N TYR A 139 -39.38 24.00 -8.34
CA TYR A 139 -38.18 24.08 -7.52
C TYR A 139 -37.96 25.57 -7.16
N ALA A 140 -38.41 26.00 -5.99
CA ALA A 140 -38.16 27.34 -5.48
C ALA A 140 -36.93 27.30 -4.56
N CYS A 141 -35.77 27.69 -5.10
CA CYS A 141 -34.57 27.93 -4.30
C CYS A 141 -34.66 29.30 -3.62
N VAL A 142 -34.91 29.31 -2.32
CA VAL A 142 -34.78 30.53 -1.50
C VAL A 142 -33.40 30.52 -0.85
N GLY A 143 -32.43 31.21 -1.47
CA GLY A 143 -31.13 31.46 -0.88
C GLY A 143 -31.17 32.69 0.03
N LEU A 144 -31.03 32.50 1.34
CA LEU A 144 -30.74 33.58 2.28
C LEU A 144 -29.29 34.02 2.09
N GLY A 145 -29.13 35.30 1.73
CA GLY A 145 -27.83 35.91 1.42
C GLY A 145 -26.92 36.09 2.63
N GLY A 146 -25.62 36.14 2.33
CA GLY A 146 -24.56 36.57 3.22
C GLY A 146 -23.25 36.72 2.44
N ASN A 147 -22.90 37.96 2.11
CA ASN A 147 -21.73 38.37 1.34
C ASN A 147 -20.61 38.79 2.30
N PHE A 148 -19.43 38.18 2.27
CA PHE A 148 -18.21 38.83 2.81
C PHE A 148 -16.95 38.42 2.02
N VAL A 149 -16.38 39.43 1.37
CA VAL A 149 -15.04 39.51 0.79
C VAL A 149 -14.00 39.67 1.90
N GLY A 150 -12.84 39.02 1.75
CA GLY A 150 -11.63 39.32 2.52
C GLY A 150 -10.42 38.56 1.98
N GLY A 151 -9.58 39.24 1.21
CA GLY A 151 -8.31 38.71 0.71
C GLY A 151 -7.14 39.02 1.64
N CYS A 152 -6.23 38.06 1.78
CA CYS A 152 -4.84 38.07 1.31
C CYS A 152 -4.33 36.64 1.35
#